data_AF-A0A9P4IIK3-F1
#
_entry.id   AF-A0A9P4IIK3-F1
#
_cell.length_a   1.000
_cell.length_b   1.000
_cell.length_c   1.000
_cell.angle_alpha   90.00
_cell.angle_beta   90.00
_cell.angle_gamma   90.00
#
_symmetry.space_group_name_H-M   'P 1'
#
loop_
_entity.id
_entity.type
_entity.pdbx_description
1 polymer ?
#
loop_
_entity_poly.entity_id
_entity_poly.type
_entity_poly.pdbx_seq_one_letter_code
_entity_poly.pdbx_strand_id
1 'polypeptide(L)'
;MASPRNEPVPNIPFFYPSVPQPPGSALQLSSSTPTLFKPITIRGQTYQNRIFVAPMCSYSCAPSGPQIGALTSFHIATLGHYAIKGSSLVFIEASAVSPEGRISPNDSGIWQDEQIEGIRKVADQVHAAGSKLGIQLAHAGRKASTVAPWLGRERGKSIVAGEDVHGWPNGVVGPSPIAWSSEGYAKPNELSEEGIKGIVKAFADAAKRAVAAGVDVIEIHGAHGYLLCSFNSPISNQRTDKYGGSFENRTRICVEVIKAVREVIPADMPLFYRITSTEWMDESEEAKTLGSWDVAQSIQFAKQLPSLGVDLLDVSSGGNHEHQRIQPHLTYQIEIAGQIRKELKQASLPLLIGAVGMITGAEQARDIVQLQKGQYIAEPGTNGDVNFEGSTKAEAEQARDLVQGDDSVADVILVARQFMREPEWVLRVAWRLGVEVQWPIQYGRGKFLKGSVI
;
A
#
# COMPACT_ATOMS: atom_id res chain seq x y z
N MET A 1 -8.34 42.06 -22.24
CA MET A 1 -8.75 40.96 -21.34
C MET A 1 -8.16 39.68 -21.88
N ALA A 2 -7.56 38.83 -21.04
CA ALA A 2 -7.13 37.51 -21.50
C ALA A 2 -8.34 36.73 -22.04
N SER A 3 -8.13 35.93 -23.09
CA SER A 3 -9.18 35.09 -23.67
C SER A 3 -9.84 34.23 -22.58
N PRO A 4 -11.18 34.10 -22.53
CA PRO A 4 -11.89 33.29 -21.54
C PRO A 4 -11.80 31.78 -21.84
N ARG A 5 -10.68 31.33 -22.43
CA ARG A 5 -10.52 29.98 -22.93
C ARG A 5 -10.25 29.02 -21.76
N ASN A 6 -11.05 27.96 -21.71
CA ASN A 6 -10.82 26.85 -20.80
C ASN A 6 -9.81 25.89 -21.45
N GLU A 7 -8.54 26.03 -21.10
CA GLU A 7 -7.47 25.22 -21.69
C GLU A 7 -7.50 23.79 -21.14
N PRO A 8 -7.33 22.75 -21.98
CA PRO A 8 -7.29 21.36 -21.53
C PRO A 8 -5.93 21.01 -20.91
N VAL A 9 -5.92 19.99 -20.04
CA VAL A 9 -4.67 19.32 -19.63
C VAL A 9 -4.04 18.66 -20.87
N PRO A 10 -2.74 18.90 -21.15
CA PRO A 10 -2.08 18.33 -22.32
C PRO A 10 -1.93 16.81 -22.21
N ASN A 11 -1.90 16.12 -23.35
CA ASN A 11 -1.65 14.67 -23.47
C ASN A 11 -2.67 13.75 -22.78
N ILE A 12 -3.86 14.26 -22.45
CA ILE A 12 -4.99 13.46 -21.96
C ILE A 12 -5.98 13.22 -23.12
N PRO A 13 -6.51 12.00 -23.32
CA PRO A 13 -7.38 11.67 -24.46
C PRO A 13 -8.80 12.24 -24.36
N PHE A 14 -9.11 12.96 -23.29
CA PHE A 14 -10.41 13.62 -23.06
C PHE A 14 -10.19 15.02 -22.49
N PHE A 15 -11.22 15.85 -22.58
CA PHE A 15 -11.17 17.20 -22.02
C PHE A 15 -11.19 17.13 -20.49
N TYR A 16 -10.13 17.65 -19.87
CA TYR A 16 -10.10 17.99 -18.45
C TYR A 16 -9.52 19.40 -18.34
N PRO A 17 -10.15 20.32 -17.59
CA PRO A 17 -9.68 21.69 -17.56
C PRO A 17 -8.36 21.80 -16.81
N SER A 18 -7.38 22.47 -17.42
CA SER A 18 -6.09 22.72 -16.82
C SER A 18 -6.23 23.65 -15.63
N VAL A 19 -5.46 23.36 -14.58
CA VAL A 19 -5.42 24.13 -13.34
C VAL A 19 -3.97 24.51 -13.02
N PRO A 20 -3.71 25.66 -12.35
CA PRO A 20 -2.34 26.09 -12.05
C PRO A 20 -1.58 25.10 -11.16
N GLN A 21 -2.29 24.38 -10.31
CA GLN A 21 -1.77 23.35 -9.40
C GLN A 21 -2.78 22.21 -9.30
N PRO A 22 -2.36 20.96 -9.03
CA PRO A 22 -3.27 19.85 -8.79
C PRO A 22 -4.20 20.10 -7.58
N PRO A 23 -5.42 19.52 -7.54
CA PRO A 23 -6.23 19.49 -6.33
C PRO A 23 -5.46 18.95 -5.12
N GLY A 24 -5.76 19.49 -3.94
CA GLY A 24 -5.05 19.14 -2.69
C GLY A 24 -3.68 19.80 -2.51
N SER A 25 -3.19 20.59 -3.49
CA SER A 25 -2.01 21.44 -3.32
C SER A 25 -2.32 22.61 -2.41
N ALA A 26 -1.45 22.93 -1.44
CA ALA A 26 -1.59 24.16 -0.67
C ALA A 26 -1.38 25.39 -1.58
N LEU A 27 -2.33 26.34 -1.57
CA LEU A 27 -2.27 27.52 -2.43
C LEU A 27 -1.09 28.44 -2.09
N GLN A 28 -0.70 28.46 -0.81
CA GLN A 28 0.46 29.19 -0.31
C GLN A 28 1.24 28.31 0.66
N LEU A 29 2.55 28.19 0.41
CA LEU A 29 3.47 27.53 1.32
C LEU A 29 4.11 28.57 2.26
N SER A 30 4.09 28.28 3.56
CA SER A 30 4.72 29.09 4.60
C SER A 30 5.42 28.19 5.62
N SER A 31 6.09 28.80 6.60
CA SER A 31 6.62 28.07 7.75
C SER A 31 5.52 27.37 8.57
N SER A 32 4.31 27.91 8.58
CA SER A 32 3.15 27.35 9.30
C SER A 32 2.37 26.30 8.51
N THR A 33 2.61 26.13 7.21
CA THR A 33 1.98 25.05 6.44
C THR A 33 2.36 23.70 7.05
N PRO A 34 1.38 22.85 7.43
CA PRO A 34 1.66 21.52 7.92
C PRO A 34 2.49 20.71 6.93
N THR A 35 3.48 19.95 7.41
CA THR A 35 4.33 19.10 6.56
C THR A 35 3.48 18.19 5.68
N LEU A 36 2.34 17.72 6.19
CA LEU A 36 1.34 16.92 5.46
C LEU A 36 0.95 17.52 4.10
N PHE A 37 0.89 18.85 3.98
CA PHE A 37 0.54 19.58 2.75
C PHE A 37 1.75 20.25 2.07
N LYS A 38 2.98 19.97 2.56
CA LYS A 38 4.21 20.36 1.85
C LYS A 38 4.53 19.29 0.81
N PRO A 39 4.86 19.70 -0.44
CA PRO A 39 5.27 18.75 -1.45
C PRO A 39 6.46 17.89 -1.02
N ILE A 40 6.53 16.67 -1.54
CA ILE A 40 7.69 15.78 -1.42
C ILE A 40 8.07 15.31 -2.83
N THR A 41 9.37 15.24 -3.10
CA THR A 41 9.88 14.66 -4.34
C THR A 41 10.60 13.36 -4.02
N ILE A 42 10.22 12.29 -4.70
CA ILE A 42 10.87 10.98 -4.61
C ILE A 42 11.32 10.64 -6.02
N ARG A 43 12.65 10.55 -6.22
CA ARG A 43 13.27 10.49 -7.54
C ARG A 43 12.73 11.58 -8.50
N GLY A 44 12.17 11.21 -9.65
CA GLY A 44 11.63 12.13 -10.65
C GLY A 44 10.17 12.56 -10.41
N GLN A 45 9.52 12.06 -9.35
CA GLN A 45 8.10 12.32 -9.10
C GLN A 45 7.91 13.28 -7.93
N THR A 46 7.19 14.37 -8.17
CA THR A 46 6.77 15.32 -7.13
C THR A 46 5.29 15.10 -6.79
N TYR A 47 5.03 14.96 -5.50
CA TYR A 47 3.70 14.81 -4.89
C TYR A 47 3.33 16.12 -4.22
N GLN A 48 2.13 16.64 -4.49
CA GLN A 48 1.70 17.95 -3.99
C GLN A 48 1.40 17.99 -2.48
N ASN A 49 1.23 16.82 -1.86
CA ASN A 49 1.07 16.61 -0.42
C ASN A 49 1.61 15.21 -0.06
N ARG A 50 1.53 14.83 1.22
CA ARG A 50 2.06 13.56 1.75
C ARG A 50 0.97 12.53 2.05
N ILE A 51 -0.19 12.66 1.39
CA ILE A 51 -1.36 11.82 1.60
C ILE A 51 -1.57 10.91 0.40
N PHE A 52 -1.24 9.63 0.57
CA PHE A 52 -1.36 8.61 -0.45
C PHE A 52 -2.54 7.68 -0.16
N VAL A 53 -3.27 7.25 -1.19
CA VAL A 53 -4.29 6.21 -1.06
C VAL A 53 -3.62 4.85 -1.13
N ALA A 54 -3.77 4.03 -0.09
CA ALA A 54 -3.20 2.70 -0.04
C ALA A 54 -3.84 1.75 -1.08
N PRO A 55 -3.11 0.71 -1.54
CA PRO A 55 -3.69 -0.32 -2.40
C PRO A 55 -4.78 -1.09 -1.65
N MET A 56 -5.95 -1.21 -2.27
CA MET A 56 -7.15 -1.81 -1.67
C MET A 56 -7.89 -2.67 -2.67
N CYS A 57 -7.85 -4.00 -2.50
CA CYS A 57 -8.51 -4.93 -3.42
C CYS A 57 -10.02 -4.65 -3.53
N SER A 58 -10.49 -4.47 -4.76
CA SER A 58 -11.90 -4.24 -5.08
C SER A 58 -12.62 -5.48 -5.55
N TYR A 59 -11.87 -6.52 -5.97
CA TYR A 59 -12.42 -7.78 -6.47
C TYR A 59 -13.45 -7.56 -7.59
N SER A 60 -13.16 -6.62 -8.49
CA SER A 60 -14.09 -6.10 -9.50
C SER A 60 -13.62 -6.28 -10.95
N CYS A 61 -12.74 -7.26 -11.19
CA CYS A 61 -12.29 -7.66 -12.53
C CYS A 61 -13.04 -8.90 -13.04
N ALA A 62 -13.01 -9.11 -14.36
CA ALA A 62 -13.61 -10.30 -14.95
C ALA A 62 -12.85 -11.56 -14.49
N PRO A 63 -13.56 -12.64 -14.08
CA PRO A 63 -12.91 -13.85 -13.59
C PRO A 63 -12.36 -14.74 -14.70
N SER A 64 -12.80 -14.53 -15.94
CA SER A 64 -12.43 -15.31 -17.12
C SER A 64 -12.62 -14.50 -18.41
N GLY A 65 -12.17 -15.06 -19.53
CA GLY A 65 -12.34 -14.47 -20.87
C GLY A 65 -11.31 -13.38 -21.20
N PRO A 66 -11.51 -12.64 -22.32
CA PRO A 66 -10.52 -11.71 -22.84
C PRO A 66 -10.18 -10.52 -21.94
N GLN A 67 -11.04 -10.20 -20.97
CA GLN A 67 -10.86 -9.10 -20.02
C GLN A 67 -10.41 -9.59 -18.63
N ILE A 68 -9.93 -10.84 -18.52
CA ILE A 68 -9.52 -11.43 -17.25
C ILE A 68 -8.47 -10.55 -16.56
N GLY A 69 -8.75 -10.19 -15.30
CA GLY A 69 -7.88 -9.31 -14.49
C GLY A 69 -7.70 -7.88 -15.02
N ALA A 70 -8.37 -7.49 -16.12
CA ALA A 70 -8.28 -6.13 -16.63
C ALA A 70 -9.12 -5.16 -15.77
N LEU A 71 -8.59 -3.97 -15.52
CA LEU A 71 -9.31 -2.93 -14.78
C LEU A 71 -10.57 -2.50 -15.54
N THR A 72 -11.67 -2.41 -14.79
CA THR A 72 -12.99 -2.02 -15.29
C THR A 72 -13.31 -0.55 -14.99
N SER A 73 -14.43 -0.03 -15.49
CA SER A 73 -14.92 1.33 -15.20
C SER A 73 -15.07 1.61 -13.69
N PHE A 74 -15.25 0.58 -12.86
CA PHE A 74 -15.23 0.71 -11.40
C PHE A 74 -13.93 1.36 -10.89
N HIS A 75 -12.79 0.95 -11.45
CA HIS A 75 -11.47 1.43 -11.05
C HIS A 75 -11.24 2.86 -11.53
N ILE A 76 -11.66 3.19 -12.76
CA ILE A 76 -11.60 4.56 -13.29
C ILE A 76 -12.41 5.51 -12.40
N ALA A 77 -13.66 5.13 -12.07
CA ALA A 77 -14.52 5.93 -11.22
C ALA A 77 -13.94 6.11 -9.81
N THR A 78 -13.46 5.04 -9.19
CA THR A 78 -12.98 5.04 -7.80
C THR A 78 -11.66 5.79 -7.66
N LEU A 79 -10.63 5.36 -8.38
CA LEU A 79 -9.27 5.92 -8.25
C LEU A 79 -9.20 7.34 -8.83
N GLY A 80 -9.93 7.60 -9.91
CA GLY A 80 -10.10 8.94 -10.46
C GLY A 80 -10.75 9.89 -9.46
N HIS A 81 -11.76 9.43 -8.70
CA HIS A 81 -12.40 10.26 -7.71
C HIS A 81 -11.46 10.62 -6.54
N TYR A 82 -10.61 9.70 -6.09
CA TYR A 82 -9.60 10.01 -5.07
C TYR A 82 -8.57 11.05 -5.54
N ALA A 83 -8.11 10.93 -6.80
CA ALA A 83 -7.20 11.90 -7.41
C ALA A 83 -7.85 13.29 -7.56
N ILE A 84 -9.08 13.35 -8.06
CA ILE A 84 -9.87 14.59 -8.15
C ILE A 84 -10.01 15.23 -6.76
N LYS A 85 -10.18 14.43 -5.72
CA LYS A 85 -10.34 14.92 -4.35
C LYS A 85 -9.02 15.23 -3.63
N GLY A 86 -7.90 15.21 -4.34
CA GLY A 86 -6.65 15.85 -3.92
C GLY A 86 -5.62 14.94 -3.26
N SER A 87 -5.81 13.62 -3.28
CA SER A 87 -4.69 12.72 -2.95
C SER A 87 -3.59 12.88 -3.99
N SER A 88 -2.33 12.87 -3.56
CA SER A 88 -1.19 13.06 -4.46
C SER A 88 -0.71 11.79 -5.15
N LEU A 89 -0.98 10.63 -4.56
CA LEU A 89 -0.68 9.32 -5.12
C LEU A 89 -1.84 8.38 -4.82
N VAL A 90 -2.36 7.72 -5.85
CA VAL A 90 -3.39 6.69 -5.71
C VAL A 90 -2.84 5.38 -6.22
N PHE A 91 -2.89 4.33 -5.41
CA PHE A 91 -2.49 3.00 -5.83
C PHE A 91 -3.64 2.22 -6.46
N ILE A 92 -3.39 1.62 -7.61
CA ILE A 92 -4.10 0.42 -8.06
C ILE A 92 -3.83 -0.67 -7.02
N GLU A 93 -4.87 -1.45 -6.73
CA GLU A 93 -4.82 -2.57 -5.80
C GLU A 93 -3.76 -3.63 -6.16
N ALA A 94 -3.58 -4.61 -5.27
CA ALA A 94 -2.71 -5.76 -5.51
C ALA A 94 -3.01 -6.39 -6.89
N SER A 95 -2.12 -6.15 -7.84
CA SER A 95 -2.24 -6.56 -9.24
C SER A 95 -1.37 -7.77 -9.46
N ALA A 96 -2.00 -8.91 -9.76
CA ALA A 96 -1.30 -10.17 -9.86
C ALA A 96 -0.32 -10.19 -11.05
N VAL A 97 0.90 -10.66 -10.80
CA VAL A 97 1.96 -10.77 -11.82
C VAL A 97 1.83 -12.05 -12.68
N SER A 98 1.02 -13.00 -12.23
CA SER A 98 0.64 -14.22 -12.94
C SER A 98 -0.82 -14.60 -12.62
N PRO A 99 -1.51 -15.36 -13.49
CA PRO A 99 -2.91 -15.73 -13.27
C PRO A 99 -3.18 -16.43 -11.94
N GLU A 100 -2.30 -17.34 -11.54
CA GLU A 100 -2.37 -18.10 -10.29
C GLU A 100 -1.95 -17.28 -9.06
N GLY A 101 -1.32 -16.13 -9.28
CA GLY A 101 -0.90 -15.18 -8.25
C GLY A 101 -2.02 -14.26 -7.74
N ARG A 102 -3.24 -14.35 -8.28
CA ARG A 102 -4.40 -13.61 -7.76
C ARG A 102 -4.85 -14.13 -6.39
N ILE A 103 -5.45 -13.27 -5.57
CA ILE A 103 -6.14 -13.68 -4.33
C ILE A 103 -7.44 -14.37 -4.73
N SER A 104 -8.27 -13.69 -5.52
CA SER A 104 -9.53 -14.21 -6.05
C SER A 104 -9.60 -14.22 -7.57
N PRO A 105 -10.55 -14.95 -8.19
CA PRO A 105 -10.78 -14.87 -9.62
C PRO A 105 -11.01 -13.43 -10.13
N ASN A 106 -11.60 -12.56 -9.30
CA ASN A 106 -11.97 -11.18 -9.64
C ASN A 106 -10.89 -10.14 -9.33
N ASP A 107 -9.68 -10.56 -8.99
CA ASP A 107 -8.56 -9.64 -8.75
C ASP A 107 -8.04 -9.02 -10.06
N SER A 108 -7.49 -7.82 -9.92
CA SER A 108 -6.72 -7.18 -10.97
C SER A 108 -5.41 -7.91 -11.29
N GLY A 109 -4.92 -7.73 -12.51
CA GLY A 109 -3.75 -8.43 -13.04
C GLY A 109 -2.95 -7.61 -14.03
N ILE A 110 -1.67 -7.99 -14.20
CA ILE A 110 -0.79 -7.41 -15.22
C ILE A 110 0.23 -8.44 -15.76
N TRP A 111 -0.24 -9.66 -15.98
CA TRP A 111 0.52 -10.79 -16.52
C TRP A 111 0.53 -10.85 -18.05
N GLN A 112 -0.37 -10.12 -18.73
CA GLN A 112 -0.49 -10.09 -20.20
C GLN A 112 -0.80 -8.68 -20.72
N ASP A 113 -0.56 -8.47 -22.03
CA ASP A 113 -0.59 -7.14 -22.64
C ASP A 113 -2.00 -6.54 -22.72
N GLU A 114 -3.04 -7.39 -22.80
CA GLU A 114 -4.44 -6.95 -22.84
C GLU A 114 -4.86 -6.17 -21.59
N GLN A 115 -4.15 -6.33 -20.48
CA GLN A 115 -4.42 -5.64 -19.21
C GLN A 115 -3.88 -4.19 -19.20
N ILE A 116 -2.96 -3.85 -20.11
CA ILE A 116 -2.33 -2.52 -20.19
C ILE A 116 -3.37 -1.43 -20.43
N GLU A 117 -4.35 -1.68 -21.31
CA GLU A 117 -5.32 -0.65 -21.70
C GLU A 117 -6.25 -0.25 -20.55
N GLY A 118 -6.64 -1.19 -19.69
CA GLY A 118 -7.42 -0.88 -18.49
C GLY A 118 -6.66 0.04 -17.52
N ILE A 119 -5.36 -0.23 -17.34
CA ILE A 119 -4.48 0.57 -16.50
C ILE A 119 -4.25 1.96 -17.12
N ARG A 120 -4.03 2.05 -18.43
CA ARG A 120 -3.86 3.33 -19.14
C ARG A 120 -5.03 4.27 -18.95
N LYS A 121 -6.27 3.76 -19.05
CA LYS A 121 -7.47 4.57 -18.81
C LYS A 121 -7.55 5.12 -17.39
N VAL A 122 -7.07 4.36 -16.40
CA VAL A 122 -6.96 4.83 -15.02
C VAL A 122 -5.85 5.88 -14.90
N ALA A 123 -4.70 5.66 -15.53
CA ALA A 123 -3.58 6.61 -15.57
C ALA A 123 -4.03 7.95 -16.14
N ASP A 124 -4.67 7.95 -17.31
CA ASP A 124 -5.23 9.15 -17.95
C ASP A 124 -6.17 9.91 -17.00
N GLN A 125 -7.04 9.20 -16.28
CA GLN A 125 -7.98 9.81 -15.33
C GLN A 125 -7.31 10.42 -14.10
N VAL A 126 -6.27 9.76 -13.57
CA VAL A 126 -5.51 10.23 -12.40
C VAL A 126 -4.59 11.39 -12.77
N HIS A 127 -3.90 11.30 -13.92
CA HIS A 127 -3.03 12.35 -14.46
C HIS A 127 -3.80 13.58 -14.88
N ALA A 128 -5.03 13.44 -15.40
CA ALA A 128 -5.90 14.57 -15.69
C ALA A 128 -6.17 15.42 -14.44
N ALA A 129 -6.29 14.80 -13.27
CA ALA A 129 -6.40 15.50 -11.99
C ALA A 129 -5.04 15.98 -11.43
N GLY A 130 -3.92 15.72 -12.11
CA GLY A 130 -2.57 16.13 -11.69
C GLY A 130 -1.97 15.29 -10.55
N SER A 131 -2.57 14.15 -10.23
CA SER A 131 -2.06 13.21 -9.21
C SER A 131 -1.20 12.12 -9.86
N LYS A 132 -0.50 11.33 -9.04
CA LYS A 132 0.31 10.19 -9.49
C LYS A 132 -0.45 8.88 -9.35
N LEU A 133 -0.20 7.96 -10.28
CA LEU A 133 -0.74 6.61 -10.24
C LEU A 133 0.36 5.64 -9.81
N GLY A 134 0.11 4.89 -8.74
CA GLY A 134 0.92 3.76 -8.33
C GLY A 134 0.25 2.44 -8.69
N ILE A 135 1.02 1.36 -8.77
CA ILE A 135 0.50 -0.01 -8.82
C ILE A 135 1.24 -0.87 -7.81
N GLN A 136 0.50 -1.68 -7.05
CA GLN A 136 1.09 -2.68 -6.18
C GLN A 136 1.18 -4.02 -6.94
N LEU A 137 2.39 -4.45 -7.31
CA LEU A 137 2.62 -5.76 -7.93
C LEU A 137 2.60 -6.84 -6.87
N ALA A 138 1.82 -7.90 -7.09
CA ALA A 138 1.55 -8.91 -6.08
C ALA A 138 1.53 -10.34 -6.62
N HIS A 139 1.76 -11.29 -5.71
CA HIS A 139 1.46 -12.70 -5.90
C HIS A 139 0.95 -13.28 -4.58
N ALA A 140 -0.28 -13.76 -4.53
CA ALA A 140 -0.96 -14.17 -3.30
C ALA A 140 -0.39 -15.45 -2.67
N GLY A 141 0.32 -16.27 -3.45
CA GLY A 141 1.01 -17.45 -2.95
C GLY A 141 0.04 -18.42 -2.26
N ARG A 142 0.35 -18.87 -1.04
CA ARG A 142 -0.47 -19.84 -0.31
C ARG A 142 -1.86 -19.33 0.13
N LYS A 143 -2.16 -18.05 -0.12
CA LYS A 143 -3.46 -17.41 0.13
C LYS A 143 -4.25 -17.16 -1.18
N ALA A 144 -3.73 -17.62 -2.31
CA ALA A 144 -4.40 -17.53 -3.61
C ALA A 144 -5.63 -18.45 -3.69
N SER A 145 -6.42 -18.25 -4.75
CA SER A 145 -7.60 -19.06 -5.05
C SER A 145 -8.64 -19.07 -3.93
N THR A 146 -8.97 -17.89 -3.42
CA THR A 146 -10.10 -17.67 -2.49
C THR A 146 -11.20 -16.85 -3.17
N VAL A 147 -12.43 -16.89 -2.67
CA VAL A 147 -13.52 -16.03 -3.17
C VAL A 147 -13.41 -14.61 -2.61
N ALA A 148 -14.08 -13.65 -3.26
CA ALA A 148 -14.15 -12.28 -2.76
C ALA A 148 -14.72 -12.23 -1.31
N PRO A 149 -14.27 -11.29 -0.45
CA PRO A 149 -14.56 -11.33 0.99
C PRO A 149 -16.04 -11.35 1.38
N TRP A 150 -16.93 -10.74 0.60
CA TRP A 150 -18.37 -10.74 0.88
C TRP A 150 -19.08 -12.07 0.57
N LEU A 151 -18.42 -12.99 -0.13
CA LEU A 151 -18.89 -14.36 -0.32
C LEU A 151 -18.50 -15.26 0.86
N GLY A 152 -17.50 -14.84 1.66
CA GLY A 152 -17.20 -15.45 2.95
C GLY A 152 -18.38 -15.26 3.90
N ARG A 153 -19.00 -16.35 4.34
CA ARG A 153 -20.21 -16.31 5.20
C ARG A 153 -19.94 -15.70 6.58
N GLU A 154 -18.67 -15.70 7.01
CA GLU A 154 -18.23 -15.15 8.29
C GLU A 154 -17.06 -14.19 8.08
N ARG A 155 -17.08 -13.04 8.77
CA ARG A 155 -16.02 -12.04 8.70
C ARG A 155 -14.70 -12.66 9.15
N GLY A 156 -13.69 -12.58 8.28
CA GLY A 156 -12.34 -13.09 8.57
C GLY A 156 -12.13 -14.56 8.19
N LYS A 157 -13.15 -15.26 7.67
CA LYS A 157 -13.02 -16.59 7.09
C LYS A 157 -13.09 -16.52 5.57
N SER A 158 -12.12 -17.17 4.92
CA SER A 158 -12.08 -17.30 3.46
C SER A 158 -12.76 -18.60 3.02
N ILE A 159 -13.17 -18.66 1.76
CA ILE A 159 -13.61 -19.89 1.10
C ILE A 159 -12.70 -20.11 -0.10
N VAL A 160 -12.25 -21.35 -0.29
CA VAL A 160 -11.48 -21.73 -1.48
C VAL A 160 -12.37 -21.54 -2.72
N ALA A 161 -11.88 -20.78 -3.69
CA ALA A 161 -12.48 -20.72 -5.01
C ALA A 161 -12.12 -22.02 -5.75
N GLY A 162 -13.13 -22.84 -6.05
CA GLY A 162 -13.00 -24.03 -6.90
C GLY A 162 -13.07 -23.67 -8.39
N GLU A 163 -12.79 -24.63 -9.26
CA GLU A 163 -12.84 -24.45 -10.73
C GLU A 163 -14.24 -24.02 -11.22
N ASP A 164 -15.30 -24.45 -10.52
CA ASP A 164 -16.70 -24.09 -10.78
C ASP A 164 -16.97 -22.58 -10.65
N VAL A 165 -16.16 -21.89 -9.85
CA VAL A 165 -16.17 -20.43 -9.69
C VAL A 165 -14.88 -19.78 -10.21
N HIS A 166 -14.22 -20.42 -11.18
CA HIS A 166 -13.00 -19.94 -11.85
C HIS A 166 -11.75 -19.86 -10.96
N GLY A 167 -11.73 -20.57 -9.84
CA GLY A 167 -10.56 -20.76 -9.00
C GLY A 167 -9.58 -21.81 -9.54
N TRP A 168 -8.46 -21.97 -8.84
CA TRP A 168 -7.33 -22.83 -9.20
C TRP A 168 -6.70 -23.46 -7.94
N PRO A 169 -7.45 -24.22 -7.12
CA PRO A 169 -6.94 -24.73 -5.84
C PRO A 169 -5.68 -25.59 -6.01
N ASN A 170 -5.57 -26.34 -7.09
CA ASN A 170 -4.41 -27.18 -7.41
C ASN A 170 -3.22 -26.39 -7.97
N GLY A 171 -3.42 -25.12 -8.34
CA GLY A 171 -2.38 -24.21 -8.86
C GLY A 171 -1.81 -23.26 -7.80
N VAL A 172 -2.28 -23.35 -6.55
CA VAL A 172 -1.76 -22.54 -5.44
C VAL A 172 -0.32 -22.95 -5.14
N VAL A 173 0.56 -21.97 -4.94
CA VAL A 173 2.00 -22.18 -4.73
C VAL A 173 2.51 -21.47 -3.48
N GLY A 174 3.61 -21.95 -2.91
CA GLY A 174 4.24 -21.36 -1.74
C GLY A 174 5.68 -21.81 -1.54
N PRO A 175 6.38 -21.27 -0.53
CA PRO A 175 7.74 -21.69 -0.19
C PRO A 175 7.79 -23.13 0.31
N SER A 176 6.75 -23.60 0.99
CA SER A 176 6.62 -24.95 1.53
C SER A 176 5.16 -25.44 1.43
N PRO A 177 4.89 -26.76 1.50
CA PRO A 177 3.55 -27.31 1.33
C PRO A 177 2.67 -27.16 2.60
N ILE A 178 2.61 -25.93 3.12
CA ILE A 178 1.95 -25.55 4.37
C ILE A 178 0.86 -24.52 4.05
N ALA A 179 -0.39 -24.94 4.19
CA ALA A 179 -1.56 -24.07 4.01
C ALA A 179 -1.54 -22.91 5.02
N TRP A 180 -2.19 -21.80 4.69
CA TRP A 180 -2.29 -20.65 5.61
C TRP A 180 -3.14 -20.95 6.85
N SER A 181 -4.21 -21.72 6.66
CA SER A 181 -5.08 -22.27 7.70
C SER A 181 -5.52 -23.67 7.29
N SER A 182 -5.97 -24.46 8.26
CA SER A 182 -6.61 -25.76 8.01
C SER A 182 -7.95 -25.65 7.29
N GLU A 183 -8.62 -24.50 7.33
CA GLU A 183 -9.90 -24.24 6.66
C GLU A 183 -9.81 -23.03 5.73
N GLY A 184 -10.57 -23.06 4.63
CA GLY A 184 -10.75 -21.88 3.76
C GLY A 184 -9.58 -21.55 2.81
N TYR A 185 -8.52 -22.35 2.81
CA TYR A 185 -7.35 -22.19 1.95
C TYR A 185 -6.90 -23.52 1.34
N ALA A 186 -6.45 -23.49 0.08
CA ALA A 186 -5.86 -24.65 -0.57
C ALA A 186 -4.44 -24.91 -0.04
N LYS A 187 -4.03 -26.18 -0.04
CA LYS A 187 -2.65 -26.56 0.26
C LYS A 187 -1.74 -26.12 -0.91
N PRO A 188 -0.71 -25.30 -0.68
CA PRO A 188 0.18 -24.86 -1.74
C PRO A 188 1.09 -26.00 -2.21
N ASN A 189 1.42 -25.99 -3.51
CA ASN A 189 2.58 -26.69 -4.04
C ASN A 189 3.85 -25.92 -3.69
N GLU A 190 4.89 -26.65 -3.26
CA GLU A 190 6.20 -26.06 -3.04
C GLU A 190 6.83 -25.63 -4.38
N LEU A 191 7.24 -24.36 -4.49
CA LEU A 191 7.92 -23.88 -5.69
C LEU A 191 9.29 -24.55 -5.87
N SER A 192 9.63 -24.95 -7.10
CA SER A 192 11.02 -25.27 -7.45
C SER A 192 11.86 -24.01 -7.62
N GLU A 193 13.18 -24.14 -7.71
CA GLU A 193 14.04 -22.99 -8.04
C GLU A 193 13.68 -22.36 -9.39
N GLU A 194 13.30 -23.16 -10.39
CA GLU A 194 12.80 -22.68 -11.69
C GLU A 194 11.49 -21.93 -11.54
N GLY A 195 10.58 -22.43 -10.70
CA GLY A 195 9.34 -21.74 -10.35
C GLY A 195 9.61 -20.36 -9.73
N ILE A 196 10.55 -20.30 -8.78
CA ILE A 196 10.98 -19.03 -8.15
C ILE A 196 11.54 -18.06 -9.20
N LYS A 197 12.40 -18.52 -10.10
CA LYS A 197 12.91 -17.70 -11.22
C LYS A 197 11.78 -17.21 -12.13
N GLY A 198 10.79 -18.06 -12.38
CA GLY A 198 9.57 -17.72 -13.12
C GLY A 198 8.79 -16.57 -12.46
N ILE A 199 8.61 -16.63 -11.14
CA ILE A 199 7.99 -15.54 -10.37
C ILE A 199 8.80 -14.25 -10.47
N VAL A 200 10.13 -14.30 -10.27
CA VAL A 200 11.00 -13.12 -10.39
C VAL A 200 10.85 -12.47 -11.77
N LYS A 201 10.83 -13.27 -12.83
CA LYS A 201 10.58 -12.79 -14.20
C LYS A 201 9.18 -12.18 -14.35
N ALA A 202 8.15 -12.81 -13.79
CA ALA A 202 6.78 -12.33 -13.86
C ALA A 202 6.64 -10.94 -13.21
N PHE A 203 7.27 -10.69 -12.06
CA PHE A 203 7.33 -9.35 -11.46
C PHE A 203 7.99 -8.32 -12.37
N ALA A 204 9.11 -8.66 -13.02
CA ALA A 204 9.79 -7.76 -13.95
C ALA A 204 8.93 -7.47 -15.20
N ASP A 205 8.29 -8.49 -15.79
CA ASP A 205 7.43 -8.31 -16.95
C ASP A 205 6.18 -7.48 -16.62
N ALA A 206 5.58 -7.74 -15.45
CA ALA A 206 4.51 -6.92 -14.89
C ALA A 206 4.92 -5.45 -14.73
N ALA A 207 6.11 -5.19 -14.19
CA ALA A 207 6.63 -3.83 -14.04
C ALA A 207 6.81 -3.13 -15.40
N LYS A 208 7.32 -3.82 -16.43
CA LYS A 208 7.42 -3.27 -17.80
C LYS A 208 6.06 -2.87 -18.36
N ARG A 209 5.05 -3.72 -18.17
CA ARG A 209 3.67 -3.44 -18.60
C ARG A 209 3.06 -2.25 -17.86
N ALA A 210 3.31 -2.14 -16.56
CA ALA A 210 2.85 -1.00 -15.76
C ALA A 210 3.45 0.32 -16.26
N VAL A 211 4.76 0.34 -16.55
CA VAL A 211 5.43 1.49 -17.16
C VAL A 211 4.79 1.84 -18.51
N ALA A 212 4.57 0.84 -19.38
CA ALA A 212 3.93 1.05 -20.68
C ALA A 212 2.45 1.52 -20.59
N ALA A 213 1.81 1.30 -19.45
CA ALA A 213 0.46 1.76 -19.15
C ALA A 213 0.42 3.18 -18.55
N GLY A 214 1.57 3.81 -18.29
CA GLY A 214 1.63 5.16 -17.73
C GLY A 214 1.60 5.22 -16.19
N VAL A 215 1.94 4.13 -15.51
CA VAL A 215 2.12 4.13 -14.04
C VAL A 215 3.36 4.94 -13.65
N ASP A 216 3.26 5.74 -12.58
CA ASP A 216 4.35 6.59 -12.08
C ASP A 216 5.18 5.93 -10.96
N VAL A 217 4.61 4.95 -10.24
CA VAL A 217 5.21 4.32 -9.06
C VAL A 217 4.93 2.82 -9.05
N ILE A 218 5.97 2.01 -8.81
CA ILE A 218 5.81 0.57 -8.56
C ILE A 218 5.95 0.31 -7.06
N GLU A 219 5.01 -0.40 -6.46
CA GLU A 219 5.17 -0.99 -5.12
C GLU A 219 5.23 -2.52 -5.22
N ILE A 220 6.25 -3.14 -4.62
CA ILE A 220 6.33 -4.61 -4.50
C ILE A 220 5.60 -5.05 -3.23
N HIS A 221 4.64 -5.96 -3.37
CA HIS A 221 3.91 -6.49 -2.23
C HIS A 221 4.70 -7.60 -1.49
N GLY A 222 5.46 -7.20 -0.47
CA GLY A 222 6.25 -8.07 0.40
C GLY A 222 5.59 -8.42 1.75
N ALA A 223 4.27 -8.36 1.86
CA ALA A 223 3.56 -8.30 3.14
C ALA A 223 2.31 -9.20 3.19
N HIS A 224 1.61 -9.17 4.32
CA HIS A 224 0.29 -9.75 4.57
C HIS A 224 0.17 -11.27 4.36
N GLY A 225 1.27 -12.01 4.45
CA GLY A 225 1.29 -13.46 4.28
C GLY A 225 1.15 -13.95 2.84
N TYR A 226 1.21 -13.04 1.86
CA TYR A 226 1.30 -13.41 0.45
C TYR A 226 2.69 -13.95 0.11
N LEU A 227 2.98 -14.24 -1.16
CA LEU A 227 4.11 -15.07 -1.56
C LEU A 227 5.44 -14.61 -0.94
N LEU A 228 5.86 -13.37 -1.20
CA LEU A 228 7.14 -12.85 -0.70
C LEU A 228 7.21 -12.80 0.83
N CYS A 229 6.11 -12.41 1.49
CA CYS A 229 6.00 -12.44 2.95
C CYS A 229 6.14 -13.87 3.50
N SER A 230 5.53 -14.84 2.82
CA SER A 230 5.58 -16.25 3.25
C SER A 230 6.97 -16.87 3.10
N PHE A 231 7.78 -16.42 2.12
CA PHE A 231 9.19 -16.80 2.04
C PHE A 231 10.00 -16.23 3.21
N ASN A 232 9.68 -15.00 3.62
CA ASN A 232 10.41 -14.35 4.70
C ASN A 232 10.21 -15.03 6.06
N SER A 233 9.09 -15.68 6.36
CA SER A 233 8.85 -16.23 7.70
C SER A 233 9.23 -17.71 7.84
N PRO A 234 9.94 -18.11 8.91
CA PRO A 234 10.26 -19.52 9.16
C PRO A 234 9.02 -20.37 9.48
N ILE A 235 7.90 -19.74 9.87
CA ILE A 235 6.62 -20.46 10.10
C ILE A 235 6.07 -21.03 8.79
N SER A 236 6.21 -20.28 7.70
CA SER A 236 5.68 -20.63 6.39
C SER A 236 6.73 -21.21 5.43
N ASN A 237 8.00 -20.94 5.66
CA ASN A 237 9.11 -21.38 4.84
C ASN A 237 10.03 -22.35 5.61
N GLN A 238 9.81 -23.64 5.37
CA GLN A 238 10.57 -24.76 5.94
C GLN A 238 11.54 -25.35 4.91
N ARG A 239 11.89 -24.60 3.85
CA ARG A 239 12.82 -25.08 2.82
C ARG A 239 14.21 -25.28 3.39
N THR A 240 14.92 -26.25 2.83
CA THR A 240 16.32 -26.57 3.16
C THR A 240 17.30 -26.18 2.06
N ASP A 241 16.80 -25.64 0.94
CA ASP A 241 17.62 -25.10 -0.15
C ASP A 241 18.05 -23.65 0.12
N LYS A 242 18.63 -22.98 -0.88
CA LYS A 242 19.11 -21.59 -0.76
C LYS A 242 18.00 -20.55 -0.55
N TYR A 243 16.73 -20.94 -0.54
CA TYR A 243 15.58 -20.06 -0.32
C TYR A 243 14.91 -20.25 1.05
N GLY A 244 15.43 -21.10 1.94
CA GLY A 244 14.94 -21.25 3.32
C GLY A 244 16.04 -21.36 4.39
N GLY A 245 15.60 -21.46 5.64
CA GLY A 245 16.49 -21.47 6.81
C GLY A 245 16.95 -20.07 7.23
N SER A 246 18.16 -19.67 6.82
CA SER A 246 18.77 -18.41 7.27
C SER A 246 17.96 -17.18 6.82
N PHE A 247 18.17 -16.06 7.50
CA PHE A 247 17.57 -14.78 7.12
C PHE A 247 17.89 -14.39 5.67
N GLU A 248 19.14 -14.58 5.25
CA GLU A 248 19.62 -14.28 3.89
C GLU A 248 18.94 -15.17 2.85
N ASN A 249 18.73 -16.45 3.16
CA ASN A 249 18.04 -17.37 2.27
C ASN A 249 16.55 -17.05 2.16
N ARG A 250 15.88 -16.82 3.30
CA ARG A 250 14.44 -16.48 3.34
C ARG A 250 14.13 -15.17 2.60
N THR A 251 15.00 -14.18 2.73
CA THR A 251 14.84 -12.88 2.05
C THR A 251 15.37 -12.85 0.61
N ARG A 252 16.02 -13.92 0.14
CA ARG A 252 16.68 -13.98 -1.19
C ARG A 252 15.73 -13.65 -2.33
N ILE A 253 14.55 -14.26 -2.35
CA ILE A 253 13.55 -14.02 -3.41
C ILE A 253 13.11 -12.55 -3.43
N CYS A 254 12.95 -11.91 -2.27
CA CYS A 254 12.60 -10.49 -2.19
C CYS A 254 13.69 -9.62 -2.83
N VAL A 255 14.96 -9.92 -2.53
CA VAL A 255 16.11 -9.24 -3.16
C VAL A 255 16.15 -9.46 -4.68
N GLU A 256 15.93 -10.70 -5.14
CA GLU A 256 15.89 -11.04 -6.56
C GLU A 256 14.76 -10.31 -7.30
N VAL A 257 13.56 -10.25 -6.73
CA VAL A 257 12.41 -9.50 -7.27
C VAL A 257 12.70 -8.00 -7.32
N ILE A 258 13.21 -7.40 -6.23
CA ILE A 258 13.53 -5.97 -6.19
C ILE A 258 14.53 -5.62 -7.31
N LYS A 259 15.60 -6.41 -7.46
CA LYS A 259 16.60 -6.18 -8.51
C LYS A 259 16.00 -6.30 -9.91
N ALA A 260 15.23 -7.35 -10.16
CA ALA A 260 14.62 -7.59 -11.47
C ALA A 260 13.61 -6.50 -11.86
N VAL A 261 12.80 -6.01 -10.91
CA VAL A 261 11.89 -4.88 -11.13
C VAL A 261 12.67 -3.58 -11.34
N ARG A 262 13.69 -3.34 -10.52
CA ARG A 262 14.49 -2.11 -10.60
C ARG A 262 15.20 -1.96 -11.95
N GLU A 263 15.68 -3.07 -12.51
CA GLU A 263 16.40 -3.14 -13.79
C GLU A 263 15.52 -2.72 -15.00
N VAL A 264 14.21 -2.89 -14.90
CA VAL A 264 13.31 -2.79 -16.07
C VAL A 264 12.40 -1.56 -16.06
N ILE A 265 12.38 -0.80 -14.97
CA ILE A 265 11.61 0.46 -14.87
C ILE A 265 12.55 1.67 -14.92
N PRO A 266 12.08 2.87 -15.34
CA PRO A 266 12.93 4.06 -15.48
C PRO A 266 13.73 4.39 -14.22
N ALA A 267 14.95 4.91 -14.38
CA ALA A 267 15.85 5.19 -13.27
C ALA A 267 15.31 6.28 -12.31
N ASP A 268 14.46 7.17 -12.81
CA ASP A 268 13.79 8.24 -12.08
C ASP A 268 12.40 7.82 -11.54
N MET A 269 11.94 6.61 -11.84
CA MET A 269 10.67 6.06 -11.32
C MET A 269 10.86 5.53 -9.88
N PRO A 270 10.05 5.99 -8.91
CA PRO A 270 10.08 5.46 -7.54
C PRO A 270 9.73 3.97 -7.47
N LEU A 271 10.50 3.25 -6.66
CA LEU A 271 10.22 1.85 -6.31
C LEU A 271 9.96 1.75 -4.81
N PHE A 272 8.76 1.32 -4.45
CA PHE A 272 8.33 1.12 -3.08
C PHE A 272 8.34 -0.37 -2.74
N TYR A 273 8.49 -0.69 -1.46
CA TYR A 273 8.34 -2.05 -0.96
C TYR A 273 7.40 -2.03 0.24
N ARG A 274 6.36 -2.86 0.24
CA ARG A 274 5.48 -3.03 1.39
C ARG A 274 5.88 -4.22 2.22
N ILE A 275 6.00 -4.05 3.54
CA ILE A 275 6.48 -5.08 4.46
C ILE A 275 5.44 -5.43 5.54
N THR A 276 5.41 -6.70 5.96
CA THR A 276 4.88 -7.10 7.25
C THR A 276 5.99 -6.91 8.28
N SER A 277 5.89 -5.90 9.13
CA SER A 277 6.94 -5.54 10.10
C SER A 277 7.02 -6.45 11.31
N THR A 278 5.94 -7.14 11.62
CA THR A 278 5.85 -8.20 12.63
C THR A 278 4.65 -9.07 12.31
N GLU A 279 4.76 -10.36 12.60
CA GLU A 279 3.67 -11.32 12.43
C GLU A 279 2.72 -11.39 13.62
N TRP A 280 3.06 -10.75 14.75
CA TRP A 280 2.31 -10.82 16.01
C TRP A 280 2.16 -12.26 16.53
N MET A 281 3.26 -13.00 16.47
CA MET A 281 3.32 -14.43 16.78
C MET A 281 4.13 -14.73 18.04
N ASP A 282 4.63 -13.71 18.76
CA ASP A 282 5.60 -13.87 19.87
C ASP A 282 5.17 -14.90 20.94
N GLU A 283 3.86 -14.98 21.21
CA GLU A 283 3.29 -15.89 22.21
C GLU A 283 2.84 -17.26 21.65
N SER A 284 2.92 -17.45 20.33
CA SER A 284 2.45 -18.66 19.65
C SER A 284 3.43 -19.83 19.81
N GLU A 285 2.90 -21.06 19.83
CA GLU A 285 3.73 -22.28 19.91
C GLU A 285 4.59 -22.49 18.66
N GLU A 286 4.09 -22.06 17.49
CA GLU A 286 4.82 -22.06 16.24
C GLU A 286 6.07 -21.19 16.33
N ALA A 287 5.93 -19.95 16.83
CA ALA A 287 7.06 -19.03 16.95
C ALA A 287 8.07 -19.48 18.01
N LYS A 288 7.62 -20.08 19.12
CA LYS A 288 8.53 -20.65 20.13
C LYS A 288 9.39 -21.79 19.56
N THR A 289 8.88 -22.51 18.57
CA THR A 289 9.57 -23.66 17.96
C THR A 289 10.41 -23.27 16.74
N LEU A 290 9.86 -22.43 15.86
CA LEU A 290 10.42 -22.13 14.54
C LEU A 290 11.01 -20.71 14.44
N GLY A 291 10.72 -19.85 15.41
CA GLY A 291 10.85 -18.40 15.27
C GLY A 291 9.69 -17.80 14.46
N SER A 292 9.68 -16.48 14.33
CA SER A 292 8.75 -15.74 13.47
C SER A 292 9.44 -14.56 12.82
N TRP A 293 8.77 -13.88 11.89
CA TRP A 293 9.25 -12.60 11.38
C TRP A 293 8.85 -11.45 12.32
N ASP A 294 9.86 -10.73 12.81
CA ASP A 294 9.73 -9.71 13.86
C ASP A 294 10.26 -8.34 13.41
N VAL A 295 10.17 -7.35 14.30
CA VAL A 295 10.60 -5.97 14.03
C VAL A 295 12.12 -5.90 13.80
N ALA A 296 12.91 -6.69 14.52
CA ALA A 296 14.37 -6.72 14.38
C ALA A 296 14.80 -7.18 12.98
N GLN A 297 14.21 -8.27 12.47
CA GLN A 297 14.44 -8.73 11.10
C GLN A 297 13.93 -7.72 10.07
N SER A 298 12.81 -7.04 10.34
CA SER A 298 12.31 -5.97 9.47
C SER A 298 13.28 -4.80 9.37
N ILE A 299 13.90 -4.37 10.47
CA ILE A 299 14.96 -3.34 10.48
C ILE A 299 16.18 -3.84 9.69
N GLN A 300 16.60 -5.09 9.90
CA GLN A 300 17.74 -5.68 9.18
C GLN A 300 17.51 -5.71 7.67
N PHE A 301 16.30 -6.05 7.23
CA PHE A 301 15.94 -6.04 5.81
C PHE A 301 15.81 -4.61 5.26
N ALA A 302 15.15 -3.71 6.01
CA ALA A 302 14.99 -2.30 5.64
C ALA A 302 16.34 -1.61 5.40
N LYS A 303 17.37 -1.92 6.20
CA LYS A 303 18.73 -1.37 6.02
C LYS A 303 19.37 -1.76 4.67
N GLN A 304 18.92 -2.84 4.02
CA GLN A 304 19.43 -3.27 2.71
C GLN A 304 18.73 -2.59 1.54
N LEU A 305 17.45 -2.23 1.70
CA LEU A 305 16.56 -1.76 0.64
C LEU A 305 17.11 -0.56 -0.17
N PRO A 306 17.75 0.47 0.43
CA PRO A 306 18.33 1.57 -0.35
C PRO A 306 19.35 1.13 -1.38
N SER A 307 20.23 0.19 -1.02
CA SER A 307 21.26 -0.32 -1.93
C SER A 307 20.69 -1.11 -3.11
N LEU A 308 19.45 -1.59 -2.96
CA LEU A 308 18.71 -2.30 -4.01
C LEU A 308 17.88 -1.34 -4.88
N GLY A 309 17.88 -0.04 -4.57
CA GLY A 309 17.16 0.99 -5.33
C GLY A 309 15.69 1.17 -4.92
N VAL A 310 15.31 0.71 -3.73
CA VAL A 310 14.00 1.01 -3.12
C VAL A 310 14.07 2.37 -2.43
N ASP A 311 13.04 3.19 -2.67
CA ASP A 311 13.00 4.59 -2.26
C ASP A 311 12.10 4.83 -1.05
N LEU A 312 11.09 3.95 -0.85
CA LEU A 312 10.16 4.03 0.27
C LEU A 312 9.76 2.63 0.76
N LEU A 313 9.67 2.49 2.08
CA LEU A 313 9.13 1.31 2.76
C LEU A 313 7.74 1.62 3.31
N ASP A 314 6.71 0.94 2.80
CA ASP A 314 5.34 0.96 3.34
C ASP A 314 5.24 -0.05 4.48
N VAL A 315 5.12 0.45 5.72
CA VAL A 315 5.22 -0.36 6.94
C VAL A 315 3.83 -0.82 7.39
N SER A 316 3.50 -2.08 7.10
CA SER A 316 2.30 -2.76 7.59
C SER A 316 2.66 -3.90 8.55
N SER A 317 1.71 -4.76 8.92
CA SER A 317 1.97 -5.88 9.84
C SER A 317 0.96 -7.02 9.70
N GLY A 318 1.28 -8.17 10.28
CA GLY A 318 0.46 -9.38 10.30
C GLY A 318 0.22 -10.02 8.93
N GLY A 319 -0.75 -10.92 8.91
CA GLY A 319 -1.34 -11.58 7.75
C GLY A 319 -0.74 -12.94 7.42
N ASN A 320 0.39 -13.34 8.00
CA ASN A 320 1.06 -14.58 7.62
C ASN A 320 0.50 -15.84 8.28
N HIS A 321 -0.08 -15.78 9.48
CA HIS A 321 -0.60 -16.96 10.16
C HIS A 321 -1.94 -16.68 10.84
N GLU A 322 -2.81 -17.69 10.95
CA GLU A 322 -4.14 -17.54 11.56
C GLU A 322 -4.09 -17.36 13.10
N HIS A 323 -3.05 -17.88 13.74
CA HIS A 323 -2.85 -17.75 15.19
C HIS A 323 -2.27 -16.41 15.65
N GLN A 324 -1.99 -15.49 14.73
CA GLN A 324 -1.50 -14.15 15.07
C GLN A 324 -2.42 -13.46 16.08
N ARG A 325 -1.81 -12.78 17.04
CA ARG A 325 -2.51 -12.03 18.09
C ARG A 325 -2.21 -10.54 17.94
N ILE A 326 -2.90 -9.94 16.98
CA ILE A 326 -2.86 -8.49 16.80
C ILE A 326 -3.66 -7.87 17.96
N GLN A 327 -3.03 -6.97 18.71
CA GLN A 327 -3.72 -6.09 19.66
C GLN A 327 -3.94 -4.74 18.97
N PRO A 328 -5.04 -4.57 18.21
CA PRO A 328 -5.25 -3.33 17.48
C PRO A 328 -5.47 -2.17 18.45
N HIS A 329 -4.53 -1.23 18.44
CA HIS A 329 -4.74 0.14 18.93
C HIS A 329 -4.49 1.13 17.80
N LEU A 330 -4.76 2.41 18.02
CA LEU A 330 -4.80 3.44 16.98
C LEU A 330 -3.45 3.68 16.27
N THR A 331 -2.36 3.24 16.88
CA THR A 331 -0.98 3.58 16.48
C THR A 331 -0.08 2.35 16.30
N TYR A 332 -0.59 1.13 16.43
CA TYR A 332 0.23 -0.10 16.48
C TYR A 332 1.19 -0.28 15.29
N GLN A 333 0.77 0.02 14.06
CA GLN A 333 1.64 0.01 12.88
C GLN A 333 2.49 1.28 12.75
N ILE A 334 1.94 2.42 13.17
CA ILE A 334 2.57 3.73 13.10
C ILE A 334 3.81 3.77 14.01
N GLU A 335 3.73 3.21 15.21
CA GLU A 335 4.85 3.12 16.15
C GLU A 335 6.00 2.28 15.57
N ILE A 336 5.68 1.15 14.95
CA ILE A 336 6.71 0.31 14.32
C ILE A 336 7.37 1.04 13.14
N ALA A 337 6.61 1.82 12.37
CA ALA A 337 7.17 2.68 11.32
C ALA A 337 8.17 3.69 11.89
N GLY A 338 7.86 4.31 13.03
CA GLY A 338 8.75 5.22 13.74
C GLY A 338 10.03 4.55 14.23
N GLN A 339 9.93 3.34 14.78
CA GLN A 339 11.10 2.55 15.21
C GLN A 339 12.04 2.26 14.03
N ILE A 340 11.50 1.78 12.91
CA ILE A 340 12.28 1.50 11.69
C ILE A 340 12.93 2.79 11.17
N ARG A 341 12.18 3.90 11.10
CA ARG A 341 12.67 5.20 10.67
C ARG A 341 13.85 5.69 11.52
N LYS A 342 13.75 5.56 12.84
CA LYS A 342 14.80 5.96 13.79
C LYS A 342 16.10 5.20 13.53
N GLU A 343 16.01 3.89 13.34
CA GLU A 343 17.15 3.02 13.02
C GLU A 343 17.80 3.37 11.67
N LEU A 344 17.00 3.69 10.66
CA LEU A 344 17.50 4.11 9.35
C LEU A 344 18.20 5.48 9.40
N LYS A 345 17.64 6.43 10.16
CA LYS A 345 18.27 7.74 10.40
C LYS A 345 19.60 7.61 11.12
N GLN A 346 19.66 6.78 12.17
CA GLN A 346 20.91 6.50 12.88
C GLN A 346 21.96 5.86 11.97
N ALA A 347 21.54 5.00 11.05
CA ALA A 347 22.39 4.41 10.02
C ALA A 347 22.69 5.35 8.83
N SER A 348 22.15 6.58 8.82
CA SER A 348 22.27 7.54 7.70
C SER A 348 21.81 6.97 6.35
N LEU A 349 20.76 6.15 6.36
CA LEU A 349 20.21 5.51 5.16
C LEU A 349 19.05 6.32 4.57
N PRO A 350 19.01 6.54 3.24
CA PRO A 350 18.05 7.45 2.60
C PRO A 350 16.69 6.78 2.28
N LEU A 351 16.28 5.77 3.05
CA LEU A 351 14.99 5.10 2.84
C LEU A 351 13.86 5.93 3.45
N LEU A 352 12.89 6.32 2.63
CA LEU A 352 11.69 6.98 3.13
C LEU A 352 10.74 5.98 3.79
N ILE A 353 9.94 6.44 4.74
CA ILE A 353 8.97 5.61 5.48
C ILE A 353 7.55 6.07 5.20
N GLY A 354 6.71 5.13 4.79
CA GLY A 354 5.26 5.26 4.74
C GLY A 354 4.62 4.60 5.97
N ALA A 355 3.74 5.33 6.65
CA ALA A 355 2.93 4.78 7.74
C ALA A 355 1.50 4.52 7.26
N VAL A 356 0.95 3.35 7.64
CA VAL A 356 -0.43 2.93 7.38
C VAL A 356 -1.06 2.40 8.66
N GLY A 357 -2.40 2.35 8.69
CA GLY A 357 -3.16 1.71 9.76
C GLY A 357 -3.94 2.71 10.61
N MET A 358 -5.28 2.63 10.56
CA MET A 358 -6.20 3.41 11.41
C MET A 358 -5.99 4.93 11.39
N ILE A 359 -5.50 5.48 10.27
CA ILE A 359 -5.40 6.93 10.06
C ILE A 359 -6.75 7.45 9.57
N THR A 360 -7.45 8.19 10.42
CA THR A 360 -8.80 8.71 10.15
C THR A 360 -8.94 10.20 10.48
N GLY A 361 -8.15 10.70 11.44
CA GLY A 361 -8.18 12.10 11.90
C GLY A 361 -7.18 13.01 11.19
N ALA A 362 -7.51 14.31 11.09
CA ALA A 362 -6.66 15.30 10.44
C ALA A 362 -5.40 15.62 11.27
N GLU A 363 -5.57 15.81 12.57
CA GLU A 363 -4.47 16.07 13.52
C GLU A 363 -3.57 14.84 13.62
N GLN A 364 -4.14 13.63 13.70
CA GLN A 364 -3.42 12.36 13.64
C GLN A 364 -2.53 12.28 12.39
N ALA A 365 -3.10 12.54 11.21
CA ALA A 365 -2.38 12.54 9.94
C ALA A 365 -1.22 13.54 9.90
N ARG A 366 -1.43 14.76 10.42
CA ARG A 366 -0.37 15.77 10.55
C ARG A 366 0.75 15.28 11.45
N ASP A 367 0.39 14.77 12.63
CA ASP A 367 1.35 14.42 13.68
C ASP A 367 2.27 13.27 13.24
N ILE A 368 1.77 12.33 12.44
CA ILE A 368 2.60 11.24 11.88
C ILE A 368 3.79 11.78 11.06
N VAL A 369 3.60 12.86 10.30
CA VAL A 369 4.64 13.45 9.43
C VAL A 369 5.29 14.72 10.01
N GLN A 370 4.83 15.17 11.17
CA GLN A 370 5.26 16.42 11.80
C GLN A 370 5.10 16.39 13.33
N LEU A 371 5.53 15.31 13.97
CA LEU A 371 5.49 15.25 15.42
C LEU A 371 6.57 16.18 16.01
N GLN A 372 6.18 17.05 16.94
CA GLN A 372 7.14 17.87 17.67
C GLN A 372 7.57 17.15 18.95
N LYS A 373 8.76 17.49 19.45
CA LYS A 373 9.29 16.95 20.71
C LYS A 373 8.30 17.16 21.87
N GLY A 374 7.97 16.07 22.56
CA GLY A 374 7.04 16.07 23.69
C GLY A 374 5.55 16.08 23.29
N GLN A 375 5.22 15.96 22.00
CA GLN A 375 3.86 15.74 21.53
C GLN A 375 3.57 14.25 21.30
N TYR A 376 2.29 13.93 21.27
CA TYR A 376 1.78 12.61 20.94
C TYR A 376 0.92 12.70 19.70
N ILE A 377 0.82 11.59 18.96
CA ILE A 377 -0.09 11.49 17.84
C ILE A 377 -1.51 11.68 18.38
N ALA A 378 -2.23 12.66 17.85
CA ALA A 378 -3.62 12.89 18.26
C ALA A 378 -4.48 11.63 18.03
N GLU A 379 -5.28 11.28 19.03
CA GLU A 379 -6.34 10.29 18.87
C GLU A 379 -7.36 10.81 17.84
N PRO A 380 -7.96 9.95 17.01
CA PRO A 380 -9.06 10.35 16.14
C PRO A 380 -10.16 11.00 16.98
N GLY A 381 -10.61 12.19 16.59
CA GLY A 381 -11.62 12.93 17.35
C GLY A 381 -12.89 12.10 17.58
N THR A 382 -13.43 12.16 18.80
CA THR A 382 -14.63 11.44 19.28
C THR A 382 -15.95 11.84 18.61
N ASN A 383 -15.92 12.48 17.43
CA ASN A 383 -17.11 12.93 16.70
C ASN A 383 -17.67 11.82 15.80
N GLY A 384 -18.00 10.66 16.37
CA GLY A 384 -18.78 9.61 15.70
C GLY A 384 -18.02 8.65 14.78
N ASP A 385 -16.73 8.86 14.54
CA ASP A 385 -15.91 7.99 13.71
C ASP A 385 -15.16 6.95 14.56
N VAL A 386 -15.80 5.77 14.71
CA VAL A 386 -15.26 4.51 15.25
C VAL A 386 -14.96 4.51 16.76
N ASN A 387 -15.94 4.08 17.58
CA ASN A 387 -15.66 3.65 18.96
C ASN A 387 -14.83 2.36 18.93
N PHE A 388 -13.63 2.38 19.50
CA PHE A 388 -12.84 1.18 19.75
C PHE A 388 -12.90 0.86 21.24
N GLU A 389 -13.65 -0.18 21.62
CA GLU A 389 -13.53 -0.79 22.94
C GLU A 389 -12.20 -1.56 22.96
N GLY A 390 -11.24 -1.13 23.79
CA GLY A 390 -10.10 -2.01 24.12
C GLY A 390 -8.77 -1.38 24.49
N SER A 391 -8.49 -0.09 24.21
CA SER A 391 -7.19 0.48 24.62
C SER A 391 -7.25 0.98 26.06
N THR A 392 -6.44 0.40 26.95
CA THR A 392 -6.27 0.90 28.31
C THR A 392 -5.35 2.13 28.32
N LYS A 393 -5.55 3.00 29.31
CA LYS A 393 -4.75 4.23 29.49
C LYS A 393 -3.24 3.95 29.64
N ALA A 394 -2.88 2.76 30.15
CA ALA A 394 -1.50 2.31 30.35
C ALA A 394 -0.81 1.89 29.03
N GLU A 395 -1.52 1.20 28.14
CA GLU A 395 -1.02 0.86 26.79
C GLU A 395 -0.81 2.13 25.96
N ALA A 396 -1.74 3.08 26.09
CA ALA A 396 -1.60 4.40 25.51
C ALA A 396 -0.46 5.22 26.13
N GLU A 397 0.05 4.88 27.32
CA GLU A 397 1.22 5.51 27.97
C GLU A 397 2.54 4.82 27.60
N GLN A 398 2.55 3.50 27.42
CA GLN A 398 3.74 2.78 26.96
C GLN A 398 4.05 3.06 25.47
N ALA A 399 3.01 3.26 24.66
CA ALA A 399 3.09 3.80 23.30
C ALA A 399 3.75 5.19 23.24
N ARG A 400 3.62 6.00 24.31
CA ARG A 400 4.14 7.39 24.37
C ARG A 400 5.66 7.46 24.47
N ASP A 401 6.31 6.43 25.01
CA ASP A 401 7.77 6.40 25.14
C ASP A 401 8.49 6.00 23.83
N LEU A 402 7.83 5.21 22.96
CA LEU A 402 8.40 4.74 21.69
C LEU A 402 8.51 5.83 20.60
N VAL A 403 7.73 6.90 20.75
CA VAL A 403 7.66 8.03 19.80
C VAL A 403 8.37 9.29 20.34
N GLN A 404 9.12 9.18 21.44
CA GLN A 404 9.90 10.31 21.97
C GLN A 404 11.08 10.63 21.06
N GLY A 405 11.01 11.78 20.38
CA GLY A 405 12.10 12.31 19.56
C GLY A 405 11.72 13.61 18.85
N ASP A 406 12.73 14.33 18.36
CA ASP A 406 12.59 15.54 17.54
C ASP A 406 12.24 15.21 16.06
N ASP A 407 11.67 14.03 15.80
CA ASP A 407 11.60 13.41 14.49
C ASP A 407 10.19 12.91 14.16
N SER A 408 9.71 13.23 12.95
CA SER A 408 8.46 12.67 12.41
C SER A 408 8.50 11.15 12.37
N VAL A 409 7.34 10.49 12.50
CA VAL A 409 7.21 9.03 12.49
C VAL A 409 7.31 8.45 11.08
N ALA A 410 6.88 9.20 10.07
CA ALA A 410 6.96 8.84 8.67
C ALA A 410 7.25 10.06 7.78
N ASP A 411 7.55 9.80 6.50
CA ASP A 411 7.64 10.83 5.46
C ASP A 411 6.30 11.06 4.78
N VAL A 412 5.48 10.02 4.69
CA VAL A 412 4.15 10.05 4.06
C VAL A 412 3.19 9.17 4.84
N ILE A 413 1.88 9.42 4.66
CA ILE A 413 0.83 8.54 5.16
C ILE A 413 0.15 7.82 4.01
N LEU A 414 -0.17 6.55 4.23
CA LEU A 414 -1.00 5.74 3.35
C LEU A 414 -2.33 5.48 4.06
N VAL A 415 -3.43 5.87 3.41
CA VAL A 415 -4.77 5.80 3.99
C VAL A 415 -5.63 4.88 3.14
N ALA A 416 -6.29 3.93 3.80
CA ALA A 416 -7.10 2.89 3.14
C ALA A 416 -8.61 3.15 3.35
N ARG A 417 -9.21 2.46 4.33
CA ARG A 417 -10.65 2.44 4.61
C ARG A 417 -11.31 3.83 4.72
N GLN A 418 -10.58 4.85 5.15
CA GLN A 418 -11.13 6.21 5.20
C GLN A 418 -11.53 6.72 3.81
N PHE A 419 -10.70 6.52 2.80
CA PHE A 419 -11.02 6.92 1.42
C PHE A 419 -12.19 6.13 0.83
N MET A 420 -12.41 4.88 1.25
CA MET A 420 -13.60 4.12 0.83
C MET A 420 -14.91 4.72 1.35
N ARG A 421 -14.88 5.39 2.51
CA ARG A 421 -16.06 6.01 3.13
C ARG A 421 -16.22 7.46 2.72
N GLU A 422 -15.10 8.14 2.53
CA GLU A 422 -15.04 9.58 2.33
C GLU A 422 -13.92 9.91 1.34
N PRO A 423 -14.24 9.97 0.05
CA PRO A 423 -13.24 10.26 -0.97
C PRO A 423 -12.67 11.69 -0.89
N GLU A 424 -13.41 12.65 -0.34
CA GLU A 424 -13.01 14.04 -0.13
C GLU A 424 -12.09 14.28 1.08
N TRP A 425 -11.64 13.21 1.74
CA TRP A 425 -10.92 13.28 3.02
C TRP A 425 -9.75 14.26 3.01
N VAL A 426 -8.97 14.37 1.93
CA VAL A 426 -7.87 15.35 1.83
C VAL A 426 -8.36 16.78 1.96
N LEU A 427 -9.47 17.12 1.30
CA LEU A 427 -10.06 18.47 1.36
C LEU A 427 -10.61 18.75 2.75
N ARG A 428 -11.18 17.73 3.42
CA ARG A 428 -11.67 17.86 4.80
C ARG A 428 -10.52 18.05 5.78
N VAL A 429 -9.45 17.27 5.64
CA VAL A 429 -8.21 17.40 6.44
C VAL A 429 -7.59 18.78 6.25
N ALA A 430 -7.52 19.27 5.02
CA ALA A 430 -7.03 20.62 4.72
C ALA A 430 -7.89 21.68 5.44
N TRP A 431 -9.21 21.60 5.31
CA TRP A 431 -10.13 22.50 5.98
C TRP A 431 -9.98 22.44 7.51
N ARG A 432 -9.88 21.24 8.09
CA ARG A 432 -9.74 21.02 9.53
C ARG A 432 -8.44 21.60 10.08
N LEU A 433 -7.35 21.49 9.32
CA LEU A 433 -6.05 22.05 9.68
C LEU A 433 -5.87 23.52 9.25
N GLY A 434 -6.91 24.15 8.70
CA GLY A 434 -6.86 25.55 8.27
C GLY A 434 -5.96 25.81 7.06
N VAL A 435 -5.72 24.80 6.23
CA VAL A 435 -4.90 24.91 5.01
C VAL A 435 -5.79 25.22 3.82
N GLU A 436 -5.57 26.37 3.18
CA GLU A 436 -6.21 26.66 1.90
C GLU A 436 -5.56 25.85 0.78
N VAL A 437 -6.32 24.95 0.19
CA VAL A 437 -5.87 24.08 -0.90
C VAL A 437 -6.59 24.39 -2.21
N GLN A 438 -5.94 24.05 -3.32
CA GLN A 438 -6.55 24.00 -4.62
C GLN A 438 -7.66 22.93 -4.61
N TRP A 439 -8.86 23.34 -4.99
CA TRP A 439 -9.98 22.43 -5.26
C TRP A 439 -10.03 22.12 -6.76
N PRO A 440 -10.70 21.03 -7.18
CA PRO A 440 -11.12 20.90 -8.56
C PRO A 440 -11.91 22.14 -8.96
N ILE A 441 -11.52 22.82 -10.04
CA ILE A 441 -12.15 24.09 -10.41
C ILE A 441 -13.65 23.92 -10.72
N GLN A 442 -14.04 22.75 -11.20
CA GLN A 442 -15.43 22.36 -11.43
C GLN A 442 -16.24 22.36 -10.13
N TYR A 443 -15.60 22.15 -8.97
CA TYR A 443 -16.20 22.09 -7.65
C TYR A 443 -16.01 23.37 -6.83
N GLY A 444 -15.65 24.50 -7.46
CA GLY A 444 -15.39 25.76 -6.76
C GLY A 444 -16.53 26.25 -5.85
N ARG A 445 -17.78 25.90 -6.17
CA ARG A 445 -18.98 26.22 -5.36
C ARG A 445 -19.30 25.18 -4.26
N GLY A 446 -18.60 24.04 -4.24
CA GLY A 446 -18.76 22.98 -3.25
C GLY A 446 -17.75 23.05 -2.11
N LYS A 447 -17.00 24.14 -1.99
CA LYS A 447 -16.03 24.33 -0.90
C LYS A 447 -16.73 24.36 0.45
N PHE A 448 -16.07 23.77 1.43
CA PHE A 448 -16.44 23.90 2.83
C PHE A 448 -16.46 25.36 3.27
N LEU A 449 -17.57 25.79 3.89
CA LEU A 449 -17.70 27.17 4.35
C LEU A 449 -16.81 27.39 5.57
N LYS A 450 -16.20 28.57 5.68
CA LYS A 450 -15.40 28.91 6.84
C LYS A 450 -16.31 28.94 8.08
N GLY A 451 -15.99 28.14 9.08
CA GLY A 451 -16.75 28.06 10.34
C GLY A 451 -17.97 27.12 10.32
N SER A 452 -18.23 26.38 9.23
CA SER A 452 -19.24 25.32 9.27
C SER A 452 -18.79 24.17 10.18
N VAL A 453 -19.71 23.48 10.83
CA VAL A 453 -19.42 22.17 11.43
C VAL A 453 -19.65 21.12 10.35
N ILE A 454 -18.63 20.29 10.07
CA ILE A 454 -18.65 19.26 9.02
C ILE A 454 -18.43 17.91 9.68
#